data_AF-A0A8D9I3C9-F1
#
_entry.id   AF-A0A8D9I3C9-F1
#
_cell.length_a   1.000
_cell.length_b   1.000
_cell.length_c   1.000
_cell.angle_alpha   90.00
_cell.angle_beta   90.00
_cell.angle_gamma   90.00
#
_symmetry.space_group_name_H-M   'P 1'
#
loop_
_entity.id
_entity.type
_entity.pdbx_description
1 polymer ?
#
loop_
_entity_poly.entity_id
_entity_poly.type
_entity_poly.pdbx_seq_one_letter_code
_entity_poly.pdbx_strand_id
1 'polypeptide(L)'
;IWRLGIGWGGYCVSFGEKNNSLLLRLTPSRNVVSWTSLVFGLVQNGHFSSVLLEFLEMRREGVFPNDFTFPCAFIAAASLRLSVTGKQIHGLSVKCGRLLDVFVGCSAFDMYCKTKLRGDARKMFDEIPHRNLATWNAFLSNSVTDGRPREAVGAFIEFRKIGGHPNSITFCAFLNACSDELLLSLGEQLHVLVFCSGFDTIVSVCNGLINFYGKCKKIHCSETVFAEMGTKNDVSWCSLVAVYVQNHENEKASLLFLCSRKEFVETFDFMI
;
A
#
# COMPACT_ATOMS: atom_id res chain seq x y z
N ILE A 1 8.63 21.15 -11.11
CA ILE A 1 7.58 21.33 -12.16
C ILE A 1 6.91 19.96 -12.30
N TRP A 2 5.97 19.56 -11.44
CA TRP A 2 4.62 20.10 -11.30
C TRP A 2 4.29 20.47 -9.85
N ARG A 3 4.31 21.77 -9.59
CA ARG A 3 3.41 22.47 -8.67
C ARG A 3 2.40 23.18 -9.58
N LEU A 4 1.20 22.65 -9.70
CA LEU A 4 -0.05 23.34 -10.03
C LEU A 4 -1.12 22.41 -9.41
N GLY A 5 -1.81 22.77 -8.33
CA GLY A 5 -2.43 24.08 -8.11
C GLY A 5 -3.89 24.03 -8.58
N ILE A 6 -4.65 23.03 -8.14
CA ILE A 6 -6.11 23.13 -8.05
C ILE A 6 -6.41 23.23 -6.56
N GLY A 7 -6.69 24.47 -6.15
CA GLY A 7 -6.91 24.83 -4.75
C GLY A 7 -8.22 24.27 -4.22
N TRP A 8 -8.10 23.31 -3.31
CA TRP A 8 -9.01 23.13 -2.18
C TRP A 8 -8.18 22.78 -0.93
N GLY A 9 -7.08 23.52 -0.72
CA GLY A 9 -6.31 23.52 0.51
C GLY A 9 -6.47 24.90 1.15
N GLY A 10 -7.41 25.05 2.06
CA GLY A 10 -7.67 26.37 2.64
C GLY A 10 -8.59 26.47 3.85
N TYR A 11 -9.20 25.40 4.39
CA TYR A 11 -10.03 25.50 5.60
C TYR A 11 -10.08 24.23 6.47
N CYS A 12 -9.07 23.36 6.44
CA CYS A 12 -9.04 22.17 7.31
C CYS A 12 -7.64 21.91 7.88
N VAL A 13 -6.96 22.96 8.35
CA VAL A 13 -5.76 22.80 9.18
C VAL A 13 -6.11 23.30 10.59
N SER A 14 -6.02 22.36 11.54
CA SER A 14 -5.88 22.55 12.99
C SER A 14 -7.02 23.23 13.78
N PHE A 15 -8.25 22.75 13.67
CA PHE A 15 -9.25 22.90 14.74
C PHE A 15 -9.81 21.52 15.11
N GLY A 16 -9.86 21.22 16.41
CA GLY A 16 -10.01 19.87 16.98
C GLY A 16 -10.93 18.90 16.23
N GLU A 17 -10.41 17.71 15.92
CA GLU A 17 -10.97 16.71 15.00
C GLU A 17 -12.34 16.15 15.42
N LYS A 18 -12.63 16.09 16.72
CA LYS A 18 -13.98 15.76 17.22
C LYS A 18 -15.01 16.81 16.82
N ASN A 19 -14.63 18.09 16.73
CA ASN A 19 -15.55 19.15 16.36
C ASN A 19 -15.88 19.13 14.87
N ASN A 20 -14.96 18.77 13.96
CA ASN A 20 -15.29 18.75 12.52
C ASN A 20 -16.32 17.67 12.15
N SER A 21 -16.20 16.46 12.72
CA SER A 21 -17.20 15.41 12.50
C SER A 21 -18.56 15.78 13.11
N LEU A 22 -18.57 16.38 14.30
CA LEU A 22 -19.79 16.86 14.97
C LEU A 22 -20.43 18.03 14.22
N LEU A 23 -19.63 19.00 13.79
CA LEU A 23 -20.06 20.22 13.11
C LEU A 23 -20.61 19.88 11.72
N LEU A 24 -20.00 18.95 11.00
CA LEU A 24 -20.56 18.40 9.78
C LEU A 24 -21.84 17.59 10.05
N ARG A 25 -21.98 16.87 11.18
CA ARG A 25 -23.23 16.20 11.59
C ARG A 25 -24.36 17.17 11.92
N LEU A 26 -24.03 18.38 12.36
CA LEU A 26 -24.98 19.42 12.72
C LEU A 26 -25.32 20.37 11.54
N THR A 27 -24.77 20.13 10.34
CA THR A 27 -25.11 20.96 9.17
C THR A 27 -26.55 20.68 8.70
N PRO A 28 -27.43 21.70 8.65
CA PRO A 28 -28.87 21.49 8.41
C PRO A 28 -29.23 21.10 6.97
N SER A 29 -28.28 21.14 6.02
CA SER A 29 -28.43 20.51 4.71
C SER A 29 -27.10 19.91 4.26
N ARG A 30 -26.93 18.60 4.48
CA ARG A 30 -25.74 17.90 4.02
C ARG A 30 -25.84 17.65 2.53
N ASN A 31 -24.80 18.05 1.79
CA ASN A 31 -24.64 17.76 0.37
C ASN A 31 -23.58 16.67 0.15
N VAL A 32 -23.39 16.25 -1.11
CA VAL A 32 -22.43 15.19 -1.48
C VAL A 32 -21.00 15.51 -1.01
N VAL A 33 -20.62 16.78 -0.97
CA VAL A 33 -19.27 17.23 -0.56
C VAL A 33 -19.11 17.07 0.95
N SER A 34 -20.06 17.57 1.75
CA SER A 34 -19.99 17.43 3.22
C SER A 34 -20.00 15.97 3.66
N TRP A 35 -20.81 15.13 3.00
CA TRP A 35 -20.84 13.68 3.24
C TRP A 35 -19.53 13.01 2.88
N THR A 36 -18.98 13.33 1.70
CA THR A 36 -17.70 12.76 1.25
C THR A 36 -16.55 13.17 2.17
N SER A 37 -16.47 14.43 2.58
CA SER A 37 -15.44 14.92 3.50
C SER A 37 -15.52 14.23 4.86
N LEU A 38 -16.73 14.02 5.39
CA LEU A 38 -16.93 13.29 6.64
C LEU A 38 -16.45 11.84 6.52
N VAL A 39 -16.92 11.14 5.48
CA VAL A 39 -16.58 9.74 5.21
C VAL A 39 -15.06 9.58 5.03
N PHE A 40 -14.42 10.48 4.28
CA PHE A 40 -12.98 10.49 4.09
C PHE A 40 -12.23 10.71 5.41
N GLY A 41 -12.65 11.68 6.22
CA GLY A 41 -12.05 11.94 7.53
C GLY A 41 -12.16 10.74 8.47
N LEU A 42 -13.26 9.99 8.42
CA LEU A 42 -13.43 8.76 9.21
C LEU A 42 -12.49 7.64 8.73
N VAL A 43 -12.23 7.52 7.42
CA VAL A 43 -11.26 6.57 6.87
C VAL A 43 -9.85 6.88 7.38
N GLN A 44 -9.43 8.15 7.36
CA GLN A 44 -8.10 8.55 7.83
C GLN A 44 -7.89 8.23 9.32
N ASN A 45 -8.96 8.27 10.11
CA ASN A 45 -8.95 7.95 11.54
C ASN A 45 -9.21 6.46 11.84
N GLY A 46 -9.31 5.60 10.82
CA GLY A 46 -9.53 4.16 11.00
C GLY A 46 -10.91 3.77 11.53
N HIS A 47 -11.88 4.70 11.54
CA HIS A 47 -13.24 4.45 12.01
C HIS A 47 -14.13 3.79 10.95
N PHE A 48 -13.71 2.62 10.46
CA PHE A 48 -14.31 1.96 9.30
C PHE A 48 -15.79 1.58 9.49
N SER A 49 -16.22 1.19 10.69
CA SER A 49 -17.64 0.90 10.95
C SER A 49 -18.50 2.16 10.80
N SER A 50 -18.02 3.30 11.29
CA SER A 50 -18.67 4.59 11.16
C SER A 50 -18.75 5.05 9.71
N VAL A 51 -17.72 4.78 8.90
CA VAL A 51 -17.73 5.06 7.45
C VAL A 51 -18.93 4.41 6.78
N LEU A 52 -19.17 3.11 7.04
CA LEU A 52 -20.29 2.39 6.45
C LEU A 52 -21.65 2.91 6.94
N LEU A 53 -21.75 3.31 8.20
CA LEU A 53 -22.96 3.92 8.75
C LEU A 53 -23.29 5.26 8.10
N GLU A 54 -22.31 6.17 8.00
CA GLU A 54 -22.50 7.47 7.35
C GLU A 54 -22.76 7.31 5.85
N PHE A 55 -22.14 6.33 5.18
CA PHE A 55 -22.44 6.01 3.78
C PHE A 55 -23.89 5.54 3.59
N LEU A 56 -24.44 4.77 4.53
CA LEU A 56 -25.84 4.36 4.49
C LEU A 56 -26.77 5.55 4.75
N GLU A 57 -26.42 6.41 5.69
CA GLU A 57 -27.24 7.59 6.04
C GLU A 57 -27.28 8.62 4.91
N MET A 58 -26.13 8.89 4.27
CA MET A 58 -26.04 9.67 3.03
C MET A 58 -27.07 9.22 1.99
N ARG A 59 -27.21 7.90 1.82
CA ARG A 59 -28.16 7.32 0.87
C ARG A 59 -29.61 7.39 1.34
N ARG A 60 -29.87 7.33 2.65
CA ARG A 60 -31.21 7.49 3.24
C ARG A 60 -31.73 8.91 3.05
N GLU A 61 -30.84 9.90 3.13
CA GLU A 61 -31.14 11.30 2.80
C GLU A 61 -31.26 11.55 1.28
N GLY A 62 -31.18 10.51 0.45
CA GLY A 62 -31.29 10.63 -1.01
C GLY A 62 -30.08 11.24 -1.70
N VAL A 63 -28.96 11.42 -1.00
CA VAL A 63 -27.71 11.95 -1.57
C VAL A 63 -26.95 10.80 -2.23
N PHE A 64 -26.67 10.95 -3.53
CA PHE A 64 -25.96 9.92 -4.30
C PHE A 64 -24.44 9.94 -4.02
N PRO A 65 -23.83 8.80 -3.67
CA PRO A 65 -22.37 8.68 -3.55
C PRO A 65 -21.67 8.99 -4.88
N ASN A 66 -20.51 9.66 -4.81
CA ASN A 66 -19.70 9.99 -5.99
C ASN A 66 -18.41 9.15 -6.05
N ASP A 67 -17.56 9.46 -7.03
CA ASP A 67 -16.30 8.75 -7.31
C ASP A 67 -15.26 8.86 -6.16
N PHE A 68 -15.46 9.75 -5.20
CA PHE A 68 -14.66 9.86 -3.97
C PHE A 68 -15.29 9.14 -2.77
N THR A 69 -16.62 9.03 -2.74
CA THR A 69 -17.33 8.33 -1.66
C THR A 69 -17.20 6.81 -1.76
N PHE A 70 -17.32 6.24 -2.97
CA PHE A 70 -17.24 4.79 -3.17
C PHE A 70 -15.92 4.17 -2.72
N PRO A 71 -14.74 4.73 -3.05
CA PRO A 71 -13.47 4.21 -2.56
C PRO A 71 -13.40 4.13 -1.04
N CYS A 72 -13.93 5.13 -0.33
CA CYS A 72 -13.95 5.12 1.13
C CYS A 72 -14.82 3.97 1.69
N ALA A 73 -15.98 3.72 1.08
CA ALA A 73 -16.86 2.62 1.47
C ALA A 73 -16.20 1.25 1.19
N PHE A 74 -15.51 1.09 0.05
CA PHE A 74 -14.74 -0.11 -0.25
C PHE A 74 -13.59 -0.34 0.72
N ILE A 75 -12.82 0.71 1.05
CA ILE A 75 -11.76 0.65 2.06
C ILE A 75 -12.33 0.17 3.40
N ALA A 76 -13.45 0.73 3.84
CA ALA A 76 -14.07 0.33 5.10
C ALA A 76 -14.53 -1.14 5.09
N ALA A 77 -15.19 -1.59 4.01
CA ALA A 77 -15.59 -2.98 3.85
C ALA A 77 -14.38 -3.93 3.82
N ALA A 78 -13.30 -3.53 3.15
CA ALA A 78 -12.05 -4.29 3.06
C ALA A 78 -11.36 -4.42 4.42
N SER A 79 -11.23 -3.31 5.16
CA SER A 79 -10.63 -3.27 6.49
C SER A 79 -11.41 -4.11 7.51
N LEU A 80 -12.74 -4.11 7.42
CA LEU A 80 -13.62 -4.92 8.27
C LEU A 80 -13.83 -6.36 7.76
N ARG A 81 -13.23 -6.73 6.61
CA ARG A 81 -13.39 -8.04 5.95
C ARG A 81 -14.85 -8.40 5.62
N LEU A 82 -15.70 -7.41 5.34
CA LEU A 82 -17.13 -7.59 5.06
C LEU A 82 -17.37 -7.84 3.57
N SER A 83 -17.21 -9.10 3.13
CA SER A 83 -17.35 -9.50 1.73
C SER A 83 -18.74 -9.24 1.14
N VAL A 84 -19.80 -9.54 1.89
CA VAL A 84 -21.20 -9.32 1.46
C VAL A 84 -21.48 -7.83 1.28
N THR A 85 -21.09 -7.02 2.26
CA THR A 85 -21.25 -5.55 2.18
C THR A 85 -20.43 -4.98 1.02
N GLY A 86 -19.21 -5.47 0.81
CA GLY A 86 -18.39 -5.10 -0.34
C GLY A 86 -19.08 -5.38 -1.69
N LYS A 87 -19.71 -6.55 -1.85
CA LYS A 87 -20.51 -6.90 -3.04
C LYS A 87 -21.72 -5.98 -3.21
N GLN A 88 -22.39 -5.59 -2.13
CA GLN A 88 -23.50 -4.64 -2.18
C GLN A 88 -23.05 -3.25 -2.63
N ILE A 89 -21.91 -2.77 -2.10
CA ILE A 89 -21.30 -1.49 -2.50
C ILE A 89 -20.90 -1.54 -3.98
N HIS A 90 -20.33 -2.66 -4.44
CA HIS A 90 -20.00 -2.86 -5.85
C HIS A 90 -21.25 -2.85 -6.75
N GLY A 91 -22.30 -3.59 -6.41
CA GLY A 91 -23.55 -3.54 -7.18
C GLY A 91 -24.14 -2.13 -7.25
N LEU A 92 -24.00 -1.35 -6.17
CA LEU A 92 -24.42 0.05 -6.16
C LEU A 92 -23.53 0.93 -7.06
N SER A 93 -22.21 0.77 -7.03
CA SER A 93 -21.30 1.56 -7.88
C SER A 93 -21.53 1.29 -9.37
N VAL A 94 -21.84 0.04 -9.73
CA VAL A 94 -22.28 -0.33 -11.09
C VAL A 94 -23.58 0.38 -11.45
N LYS A 95 -24.61 0.31 -10.60
CA LYS A 95 -25.91 0.95 -10.85
C LYS A 95 -25.79 2.47 -10.99
N CYS A 96 -24.85 3.09 -10.27
CA CYS A 96 -24.59 4.53 -10.34
C CYS A 96 -23.66 4.94 -11.51
N GLY A 97 -23.20 3.98 -12.32
CA GLY A 97 -22.30 4.23 -13.46
C GLY A 97 -20.89 4.67 -13.06
N ARG A 98 -20.45 4.35 -11.84
CA ARG A 98 -19.19 4.85 -11.25
C ARG A 98 -18.02 3.89 -11.40
N LEU A 99 -18.27 2.63 -11.75
CA LEU A 99 -17.22 1.61 -11.82
C LEU A 99 -16.15 1.86 -12.90
N LEU A 100 -16.48 2.64 -13.94
CA LEU A 100 -15.54 3.01 -15.00
C LEU A 100 -14.46 4.00 -14.52
N ASP A 101 -14.70 4.70 -13.42
CA ASP A 101 -13.66 5.49 -12.78
C ASP A 101 -12.57 4.57 -12.23
N VAL A 102 -11.32 4.89 -12.57
CA VAL A 102 -10.16 4.05 -12.22
C VAL A 102 -9.96 3.94 -10.71
N PHE A 103 -10.26 4.98 -9.92
CA PHE A 103 -10.14 4.93 -8.48
C PHE A 103 -11.24 4.09 -7.84
N VAL A 104 -12.47 4.18 -8.34
CA VAL A 104 -13.58 3.31 -7.92
C VAL A 104 -13.29 1.86 -8.27
N GLY A 105 -12.87 1.57 -9.50
CA GLY A 105 -12.49 0.22 -9.93
C GLY A 105 -11.32 -0.35 -9.12
N CYS A 106 -10.27 0.44 -8.89
CA CYS A 106 -9.11 0.02 -8.10
C CYS A 106 -9.45 -0.26 -6.63
N SER A 107 -10.33 0.53 -6.02
CA SER A 107 -10.77 0.32 -4.64
C SER A 107 -11.71 -0.89 -4.49
N ALA A 108 -12.60 -1.11 -5.47
CA ALA A 108 -13.39 -2.33 -5.55
C ALA A 108 -12.49 -3.58 -5.68
N PHE A 109 -11.49 -3.53 -6.56
CA PHE A 109 -10.48 -4.58 -6.72
C PHE A 109 -9.76 -4.90 -5.40
N ASP A 110 -9.23 -3.87 -4.71
CA ASP A 110 -8.54 -4.05 -3.42
C ASP A 110 -9.47 -4.66 -2.36
N MET A 111 -10.75 -4.26 -2.33
CA MET A 111 -11.76 -4.85 -1.45
C MET A 111 -11.94 -6.35 -1.71
N TYR A 112 -12.05 -6.78 -2.97
CA TYR A 112 -12.17 -8.21 -3.30
C TYR A 112 -10.91 -9.01 -2.92
N CYS A 113 -9.71 -8.44 -3.15
CA CYS A 113 -8.47 -9.06 -2.69
C CYS A 113 -8.45 -9.23 -1.16
N LYS A 114 -8.75 -8.16 -0.42
CA LYS A 114 -8.73 -8.17 1.05
C LYS A 114 -9.86 -9.01 1.66
N THR A 115 -10.95 -9.26 0.94
CA THR A 115 -12.02 -10.17 1.39
C THR A 115 -11.83 -11.61 0.90
N LYS A 116 -10.65 -11.93 0.34
CA LYS A 116 -10.26 -13.27 -0.14
C LYS A 116 -11.13 -13.84 -1.26
N LEU A 117 -11.86 -12.97 -1.97
CA LEU A 117 -12.69 -13.32 -3.12
C LEU A 117 -11.87 -13.23 -4.42
N ARG A 118 -10.92 -14.16 -4.57
CA ARG A 118 -9.87 -14.10 -5.62
C ARG A 118 -10.43 -14.09 -7.04
N GLY A 119 -11.43 -14.92 -7.33
CA GLY A 119 -12.06 -14.98 -8.66
C GLY A 119 -12.73 -13.66 -9.03
N ASP A 120 -13.42 -13.03 -8.06
CA ASP A 120 -14.07 -11.73 -8.26
C ASP A 120 -13.02 -10.62 -8.39
N ALA A 121 -11.93 -10.66 -7.61
CA ALA A 121 -10.81 -9.73 -7.74
C ALA A 121 -10.15 -9.81 -9.12
N ARG A 122 -9.94 -11.02 -9.66
CA ARG A 122 -9.35 -11.19 -11.00
C ARG A 122 -10.25 -10.58 -12.09
N LYS A 123 -11.56 -10.88 -12.05
CA LYS A 123 -12.53 -10.27 -12.98
C LYS A 123 -12.52 -8.75 -12.88
N MET A 124 -12.54 -8.20 -11.68
CA MET A 124 -12.44 -6.75 -11.47
C MET A 124 -11.16 -6.18 -12.07
N PHE A 125 -10.01 -6.85 -11.86
CA PHE A 125 -8.76 -6.41 -12.48
C PHE A 125 -8.86 -6.42 -14.00
N ASP A 126 -9.41 -7.48 -14.60
CA ASP A 126 -9.56 -7.65 -16.05
C ASP A 126 -10.56 -6.64 -16.68
N GLU A 127 -11.54 -6.18 -15.91
CA GLU A 127 -12.57 -5.22 -16.36
C GLU A 127 -12.16 -3.74 -16.23
N ILE A 128 -11.11 -3.39 -15.46
CA ILE A 128 -10.64 -1.99 -15.36
C ILE A 128 -10.06 -1.54 -16.71
N PRO A 129 -10.66 -0.55 -17.39
CA PRO A 129 -10.30 -0.17 -18.76
C PRO A 129 -8.91 0.47 -18.85
N HIS A 130 -8.53 1.26 -17.84
CA HIS A 130 -7.24 1.93 -17.76
C HIS A 130 -6.59 1.68 -16.40
N ARG A 131 -5.78 0.63 -16.32
CA ARG A 131 -5.06 0.28 -15.08
C ARG A 131 -3.94 1.27 -14.86
N ASN A 132 -4.06 2.11 -13.84
CA ASN A 132 -2.99 3.00 -13.42
C ASN A 132 -1.97 2.25 -12.54
N LEU A 133 -0.88 2.92 -12.18
CA LEU A 133 0.17 2.36 -11.31
C LEU A 133 -0.39 1.84 -9.98
N ALA A 134 -1.40 2.48 -9.41
CA ALA A 134 -2.01 2.05 -8.15
C ALA A 134 -2.72 0.69 -8.32
N THR A 135 -3.43 0.48 -9.43
CA THR A 135 -4.07 -0.81 -9.76
C THR A 135 -3.05 -1.94 -9.88
N TRP A 136 -1.93 -1.70 -10.57
CA TRP A 136 -0.84 -2.67 -10.69
C TRP A 136 -0.17 -2.96 -9.35
N ASN A 137 0.13 -1.93 -8.56
CA ASN A 137 0.72 -2.09 -7.23
C ASN A 137 -0.19 -2.88 -6.28
N ALA A 138 -1.51 -2.63 -6.33
CA ALA A 138 -2.48 -3.42 -5.58
C ALA A 138 -2.46 -4.88 -6.03
N PHE A 139 -2.43 -5.17 -7.34
CA PHE A 139 -2.39 -6.54 -7.84
C PHE A 139 -1.13 -7.27 -7.39
N LEU A 140 0.04 -6.65 -7.54
CA LEU A 140 1.33 -7.20 -7.13
C LEU A 140 1.35 -7.51 -5.64
N SER A 141 1.00 -6.53 -4.81
CA SER A 141 1.04 -6.66 -3.34
C SER A 141 0.04 -7.69 -2.84
N ASN A 142 -1.18 -7.70 -3.39
CA ASN A 142 -2.19 -8.70 -3.02
C ASN A 142 -1.82 -10.10 -3.48
N SER A 143 -1.16 -10.25 -4.63
CA SER A 143 -0.69 -11.55 -5.12
C SER A 143 0.39 -12.14 -4.21
N VAL A 144 1.36 -11.32 -3.77
CA VAL A 144 2.38 -11.74 -2.78
C VAL A 144 1.73 -12.15 -1.45
N THR A 145 0.90 -11.28 -0.88
CA THR A 145 0.27 -11.55 0.44
C THR A 145 -0.73 -12.70 0.43
N ASP A 146 -1.27 -13.07 -0.74
CA ASP A 146 -2.11 -14.25 -0.92
C ASP A 146 -1.33 -15.55 -1.15
N GLY A 147 0.02 -15.51 -1.18
CA GLY A 147 0.86 -16.67 -1.48
C GLY A 147 0.87 -17.04 -2.95
N ARG A 148 0.72 -16.07 -3.85
CA ARG A 148 0.77 -16.23 -5.33
C ARG A 148 1.92 -15.42 -5.95
N PRO A 149 3.17 -15.63 -5.53
CA PRO A 149 4.32 -14.84 -6.00
C PRO A 149 4.56 -14.97 -7.51
N ARG A 150 4.27 -16.12 -8.13
CA ARG A 150 4.39 -16.29 -9.59
C ARG A 150 3.45 -15.39 -10.39
N GLU A 151 2.22 -15.19 -9.89
CA GLU A 151 1.28 -14.25 -10.53
C GLU A 151 1.77 -12.81 -10.38
N ALA A 152 2.35 -12.45 -9.23
CA ALA A 152 2.98 -11.14 -9.04
C ALA A 152 4.14 -10.92 -10.04
N VAL A 153 4.99 -11.92 -10.23
CA VAL A 153 6.09 -11.85 -11.20
C VAL A 153 5.55 -11.64 -12.62
N GLY A 154 4.55 -12.43 -13.03
CA GLY A 154 3.91 -12.29 -14.34
C GLY A 154 3.30 -10.90 -14.56
N ALA A 155 2.59 -10.38 -13.56
CA ALA A 155 1.97 -9.06 -13.62
C ALA A 155 3.00 -7.93 -13.71
N PHE A 156 4.15 -8.03 -13.03
CA PHE A 156 5.21 -7.03 -13.15
C PHE A 156 5.83 -7.03 -14.56
N ILE A 157 6.07 -8.21 -15.13
CA ILE A 157 6.59 -8.33 -16.49
C ILE A 157 5.61 -7.72 -17.49
N GLU A 158 4.31 -8.00 -17.34
CA GLU A 158 3.26 -7.39 -18.17
C GLU A 158 3.23 -5.86 -18.00
N PHE A 159 3.23 -5.37 -16.76
CA PHE A 159 3.27 -3.94 -16.46
C PHE A 159 4.45 -3.24 -17.14
N ARG A 160 5.64 -3.87 -17.14
CA ARG A 160 6.82 -3.34 -17.84
C ARG A 160 6.68 -3.40 -19.37
N LYS A 161 6.11 -4.47 -19.92
CA LYS A 161 5.91 -4.64 -21.37
C LYS A 161 4.99 -3.57 -21.96
N ILE A 162 3.98 -3.13 -21.21
CA ILE A 162 3.07 -2.06 -21.63
C ILE A 162 3.63 -0.65 -21.38
N GLY A 163 4.92 -0.51 -21.05
CA GLY A 163 5.57 0.78 -20.80
C GLY A 163 5.35 1.35 -19.40
N GLY A 164 4.90 0.52 -18.45
CA GLY A 164 4.73 0.93 -17.05
C GLY A 164 6.05 1.29 -16.38
N HIS A 165 6.04 2.36 -15.59
CA HIS A 165 7.18 2.82 -14.80
C HIS A 165 7.01 2.38 -13.34
N PRO A 166 7.82 1.44 -12.83
CA PRO A 166 7.77 1.02 -11.43
C PRO A 166 8.11 2.16 -10.47
N ASN A 167 7.50 2.13 -9.29
CA ASN A 167 7.92 2.94 -8.15
C ASN A 167 8.43 2.04 -7.01
N SER A 168 8.77 2.64 -5.87
CA SER A 168 9.24 1.91 -4.69
C SER A 168 8.29 0.79 -4.24
N ILE A 169 6.97 1.03 -4.27
CA ILE A 169 5.96 0.02 -3.92
C ILE A 169 6.00 -1.15 -4.91
N THR A 170 6.10 -0.86 -6.21
CA THR A 170 6.23 -1.88 -7.26
C THR A 170 7.47 -2.75 -7.04
N PHE A 171 8.62 -2.12 -6.78
CA PHE A 171 9.88 -2.82 -6.54
C PHE A 171 9.83 -3.70 -5.30
N CYS A 172 9.32 -3.19 -4.17
CA CYS A 172 9.18 -3.97 -2.94
C CYS A 172 8.28 -5.20 -3.15
N ALA A 173 7.13 -5.03 -3.82
CA ALA A 173 6.24 -6.15 -4.09
C ALA A 173 6.89 -7.22 -4.96
N PHE A 174 7.62 -6.83 -6.01
CA PHE A 174 8.32 -7.77 -6.88
C PHE A 174 9.51 -8.45 -6.18
N LEU A 175 10.27 -7.72 -5.35
CA LEU A 175 11.34 -8.29 -4.52
C LEU A 175 10.79 -9.35 -3.57
N ASN A 176 9.67 -9.09 -2.92
CA ASN A 176 9.02 -10.08 -2.06
C ASN A 176 8.61 -11.33 -2.85
N ALA A 177 8.03 -11.15 -4.05
CA ALA A 177 7.71 -12.28 -4.93
C ALA A 177 8.94 -13.11 -5.31
N CYS A 178 10.05 -12.46 -5.66
CA CYS A 178 11.32 -13.14 -5.96
C CYS A 178 11.92 -13.82 -4.73
N SER A 179 11.77 -13.22 -3.56
CA SER A 179 12.26 -13.76 -2.28
C SER A 179 11.51 -15.04 -1.91
N ASP A 180 10.19 -15.08 -2.13
CA ASP A 180 9.35 -16.22 -1.76
C ASP A 180 9.54 -17.41 -2.71
N GLU A 181 9.85 -17.17 -3.99
CA GLU A 181 10.16 -18.21 -4.98
C GLU A 181 11.66 -18.46 -5.17
N LEU A 182 12.52 -17.79 -4.40
CA LEU A 182 13.99 -17.88 -4.49
C LEU A 182 14.54 -17.62 -5.92
N LEU A 183 13.94 -16.65 -6.63
CA LEU A 183 14.27 -16.31 -8.01
C LEU A 183 15.50 -15.40 -8.11
N LEU A 184 16.68 -15.94 -7.81
CA LEU A 184 17.93 -15.18 -7.73
C LEU A 184 18.21 -14.34 -8.98
N SER A 185 18.23 -14.96 -10.17
CA SER A 185 18.56 -14.28 -11.42
C SER A 185 17.61 -13.12 -11.74
N LEU A 186 16.33 -13.26 -11.39
CA LEU A 186 15.34 -12.23 -11.67
C LEU A 186 15.46 -11.06 -10.69
N GLY A 187 15.72 -11.33 -9.41
CA GLY A 187 15.97 -10.26 -8.44
C GLY A 187 17.30 -9.55 -8.66
N GLU A 188 18.34 -10.21 -9.19
CA GLU A 188 19.58 -9.55 -9.61
C GLU A 188 19.35 -8.57 -10.78
N GLN A 189 18.58 -9.00 -11.80
CA GLN A 189 18.16 -8.10 -12.88
C GLN A 189 17.34 -6.92 -12.34
N LEU A 190 16.46 -7.17 -11.36
CA LEU A 190 15.69 -6.10 -10.73
C LEU A 190 16.59 -5.15 -9.94
N HIS A 191 17.60 -5.64 -9.23
CA HIS A 191 18.52 -4.80 -8.47
C HIS A 191 19.24 -3.81 -9.40
N VAL A 192 19.73 -4.26 -10.56
CA VAL A 192 20.29 -3.37 -11.58
C VAL A 192 19.26 -2.32 -12.03
N LEU A 193 18.02 -2.75 -12.27
CA LEU A 193 16.95 -1.82 -12.65
C LEU A 193 16.63 -0.79 -11.56
N VAL A 194 16.64 -1.18 -10.29
CA VAL A 194 16.44 -0.30 -9.12
C VAL A 194 17.52 0.79 -9.11
N PHE A 195 18.78 0.39 -9.28
CA PHE A 195 19.92 1.31 -9.37
C PHE A 195 19.80 2.27 -10.56
N CYS A 196 19.57 1.74 -11.77
CA CYS A 196 19.41 2.57 -12.97
C CYS A 196 18.21 3.53 -12.90
N SER A 197 17.22 3.22 -12.06
CA SER A 197 16.03 4.07 -11.84
C SER A 197 16.19 5.05 -10.67
N GLY A 198 17.31 5.02 -9.94
CA GLY A 198 17.58 5.88 -8.79
C GLY A 198 16.80 5.53 -7.52
N PHE A 199 16.33 4.29 -7.39
CA PHE A 199 15.58 3.80 -6.21
C PHE A 199 16.46 3.05 -5.20
N ASP A 200 17.75 2.92 -5.47
CA ASP A 200 18.79 2.29 -4.64
C ASP A 200 19.08 3.06 -3.34
N THR A 201 18.61 4.30 -3.23
CA THR A 201 18.69 5.12 -2.00
C THR A 201 17.42 5.02 -1.15
N ILE A 202 16.35 4.41 -1.65
CA ILE A 202 15.08 4.32 -0.94
C ILE A 202 15.14 3.17 0.06
N VAL A 203 15.18 3.51 1.35
CA VAL A 203 15.32 2.59 2.49
C VAL A 203 14.41 1.35 2.39
N SER A 204 13.14 1.51 1.99
CA SER A 204 12.21 0.39 1.87
C SER A 204 12.59 -0.60 0.76
N VAL A 205 13.15 -0.11 -0.35
CA VAL A 205 13.62 -0.93 -1.47
C VAL A 205 14.92 -1.64 -1.07
N CYS A 206 15.86 -0.94 -0.42
CA CYS A 206 17.10 -1.54 0.11
C CYS A 206 16.80 -2.65 1.12
N ASN A 207 15.87 -2.44 2.04
CA ASN A 207 15.43 -3.46 3.00
C ASN A 207 14.84 -4.69 2.27
N GLY A 208 14.07 -4.45 1.20
CA GLY A 208 13.57 -5.52 0.33
C GLY A 208 14.70 -6.32 -0.35
N LEU A 209 15.74 -5.63 -0.84
CA LEU A 209 16.92 -6.25 -1.46
C LEU A 209 17.74 -7.08 -0.45
N ILE A 210 17.95 -6.55 0.77
CA ILE A 210 18.64 -7.26 1.86
C ILE A 210 17.91 -8.59 2.15
N ASN A 211 16.59 -8.53 2.36
CA ASN A 211 15.77 -9.70 2.62
C ASN A 211 15.81 -10.70 1.45
N PHE A 212 15.69 -10.22 0.22
CA PHE A 212 15.76 -11.03 -1.00
C PHE A 212 17.06 -11.82 -1.11
N TYR A 213 18.20 -11.14 -1.05
CA TYR A 213 19.50 -11.79 -1.12
C TYR A 213 19.72 -12.77 0.04
N GLY A 214 19.24 -12.41 1.24
CA GLY A 214 19.33 -13.27 2.40
C GLY A 214 18.55 -14.57 2.25
N LYS A 215 17.31 -14.52 1.74
CA LYS A 215 16.53 -15.72 1.45
C LYS A 215 17.19 -16.56 0.36
N CYS A 216 17.80 -15.92 -0.64
CA CYS A 216 18.56 -16.59 -1.70
C CYS A 216 19.98 -17.06 -1.28
N LYS A 217 20.31 -17.06 0.02
CA LYS A 217 21.60 -17.51 0.55
C LYS A 217 22.80 -16.70 0.05
N LYS A 218 22.59 -15.45 -0.37
CA LYS A 218 23.62 -14.50 -0.81
C LYS A 218 23.89 -13.45 0.26
N ILE A 219 24.38 -13.91 1.40
CA ILE A 219 24.60 -13.07 2.60
C ILE A 219 25.49 -11.87 2.30
N HIS A 220 26.58 -12.08 1.54
CA HIS A 220 27.50 -11.01 1.19
C HIS A 220 26.81 -9.88 0.40
N CYS A 221 25.92 -10.21 -0.54
CA CYS A 221 25.15 -9.20 -1.26
C CYS A 221 24.21 -8.42 -0.34
N SER A 222 23.58 -9.08 0.64
CA SER A 222 22.79 -8.41 1.68
C SER A 222 23.65 -7.45 2.52
N GLU A 223 24.86 -7.87 2.91
CA GLU A 223 25.83 -7.03 3.64
C GLU A 223 26.26 -5.81 2.82
N THR A 224 26.57 -6.00 1.53
CA THR A 224 26.93 -4.90 0.60
C THR A 224 25.82 -3.89 0.48
N VAL A 225 24.59 -4.34 0.18
CA VAL A 225 23.43 -3.43 0.08
C VAL A 225 23.25 -2.65 1.37
N PHE A 226 23.31 -3.33 2.53
CA PHE A 226 23.19 -2.67 3.83
C PHE A 226 24.30 -1.64 4.07
N ALA A 227 25.55 -1.96 3.75
CA ALA A 227 26.68 -1.05 3.92
C ALA A 227 26.50 0.24 3.08
N GLU A 228 26.05 0.10 1.84
CA GLU A 228 25.84 1.20 0.88
C GLU A 228 24.64 2.11 1.23
N MET A 229 23.74 1.69 2.12
CA MET A 229 22.60 2.52 2.54
C MET A 229 23.07 3.79 3.27
N GLY A 230 22.76 4.95 2.70
CA GLY A 230 23.07 6.26 3.32
C GLY A 230 22.29 6.55 4.61
N THR A 231 21.08 5.97 4.75
CA THR A 231 20.30 6.01 6.00
C THR A 231 19.76 4.62 6.31
N LYS A 232 19.82 4.22 7.59
CA LYS A 232 19.36 2.92 8.08
C LYS A 232 18.34 3.16 9.18
N ASN A 233 17.25 2.39 9.19
CA ASN A 233 16.26 2.44 10.25
C ASN A 233 16.16 1.09 10.96
N ASP A 234 15.29 1.00 11.96
CA ASP A 234 15.04 -0.22 12.73
C ASP A 234 14.76 -1.43 11.82
N VAL A 235 14.02 -1.20 10.73
CA VAL A 235 13.70 -2.25 9.75
C VAL A 235 14.94 -2.71 8.99
N SER A 236 15.86 -1.81 8.64
CA SER A 236 17.14 -2.17 8.00
C SER A 236 17.99 -3.08 8.88
N TRP A 237 18.16 -2.71 10.16
CA TRP A 237 18.89 -3.51 11.13
C TRP A 237 18.23 -4.88 11.37
N CYS A 238 16.91 -4.88 11.61
CA CYS A 238 16.14 -6.11 11.78
C CYS A 238 16.25 -7.02 10.55
N SER A 239 16.24 -6.44 9.34
CA SER A 239 16.36 -7.20 8.09
C SER A 239 17.68 -7.93 8.03
N LEU A 240 18.82 -7.27 8.28
CA LEU A 240 20.13 -7.92 8.22
C LEU A 240 20.35 -8.94 9.35
N VAL A 241 19.83 -8.67 10.56
CA VAL A 241 19.81 -9.68 11.65
C VAL A 241 19.04 -10.93 11.21
N ALA A 242 17.84 -10.75 10.64
CA ALA A 242 17.05 -11.86 10.12
C ALA A 242 17.79 -12.64 9.02
N VAL A 243 18.55 -11.94 8.16
CA VAL A 243 19.42 -12.57 7.16
C VAL A 243 20.46 -13.48 7.81
N TYR A 244 21.14 -13.05 8.87
CA TYR A 244 22.12 -13.90 9.54
C TYR A 244 21.48 -15.11 10.23
N VAL A 245 20.38 -14.90 10.96
CA VAL A 245 19.66 -15.97 11.66
C VAL A 245 19.18 -17.06 10.68
N GLN A 246 18.53 -16.67 9.58
CA GLN A 246 18.02 -17.64 8.59
C GLN A 246 19.13 -18.34 7.79
N ASN A 247 20.38 -17.88 7.92
CA ASN A 247 21.56 -18.46 7.29
C ASN A 247 22.52 -19.12 8.30
N HIS A 248 22.10 -19.28 9.56
CA HIS A 248 22.87 -19.91 10.63
C HIS A 248 24.16 -19.17 11.04
N GLU A 249 24.25 -17.87 10.73
CA GLU A 249 25.34 -16.97 11.12
C GLU A 249 25.06 -16.32 12.50
N ASN A 250 24.79 -17.15 13.52
CA ASN A 250 24.27 -16.70 14.81
C ASN A 250 25.19 -15.73 15.56
N GLU A 251 26.50 -15.87 15.40
CA GLU A 251 27.49 -14.97 16.00
C GLU A 251 27.40 -13.58 15.39
N LYS A 252 27.39 -13.49 14.05
CA LYS A 252 27.17 -12.22 13.34
C LYS A 252 25.83 -11.59 13.69
N ALA A 253 24.77 -12.39 13.81
CA ALA A 253 23.45 -11.90 14.23
C ALA A 253 23.49 -11.25 15.62
N SER A 254 24.13 -11.92 16.58
CA SER A 254 24.25 -11.44 17.96
C SER A 254 25.08 -10.16 18.06
N LEU A 255 26.20 -10.11 17.35
CA LEU A 255 27.05 -8.93 17.28
C LEU A 255 26.31 -7.73 16.65
N LEU A 256 25.65 -7.95 15.51
CA LEU A 256 24.91 -6.90 14.81
C LEU A 256 23.77 -6.34 15.67
N PHE A 257 23.04 -7.19 16.39
CA PHE A 257 21.99 -6.77 17.31
C PHE A 257 22.51 -5.90 18.46
N LEU A 258 23.69 -6.21 18.99
CA LEU A 258 24.32 -5.38 20.03
C LEU A 258 24.80 -4.04 19.46
N CYS A 259 25.36 -4.03 18.25
CA CYS A 259 25.77 -2.81 17.56
C CYS A 259 24.58 -1.87 17.29
N SER A 260 23.46 -2.39 16.77
CA SER A 260 22.28 -1.57 16.49
C SER A 260 21.77 -0.88 17.75
N ARG A 261 21.74 -1.58 18.90
CA ARG A 261 21.32 -0.99 20.17
C ARG A 261 22.21 0.16 20.64
N LYS A 262 23.52 0.09 20.41
CA LYS A 262 24.45 1.17 20.79
C LYS A 262 24.20 2.42 19.95
N GLU A 263 24.05 2.29 18.63
CA GLU A 263 23.72 3.42 17.77
C GLU A 263 22.40 4.08 18.18
N PHE A 264 21.35 3.29 18.47
CA PHE A 264 20.08 3.86 18.92
C PHE A 264 20.21 4.59 20.26
N VAL A 265 20.90 4.01 21.24
CA VAL A 265 21.12 4.66 22.54
C VAL A 265 21.89 5.97 22.37
N GLU A 266 22.97 5.98 21.58
CA GLU A 266 23.74 7.21 21.31
C GLU A 266 22.89 8.28 20.59
N THR A 267 22.03 7.91 19.65
CA THR A 267 21.15 8.88 18.98
C THR A 267 20.11 9.52 19.91
N PHE A 268 19.63 8.81 20.94
CA PHE A 268 18.71 9.38 21.93
C PHE A 268 19.43 10.27 22.95
N ASP A 269 20.70 9.98 23.27
CA ASP A 269 21.51 10.81 24.18
C ASP A 269 21.79 12.22 23.62
N PHE A 270 21.71 12.44 22.31
CA PHE A 270 21.85 13.76 21.67
C PHE A 270 20.53 14.52 21.44
N MET A 271 19.36 13.93 21.77
CA MET A 271 18.04 14.55 21.58
C MET A 271 17.35 15.02 22.87
N ILE A 272 18.07 15.02 24.00
CA ILE A 272 17.65 15.61 25.29
C ILE A 272 18.45 16.89 25.54
#